data_AF-A0A9D5HQR0-F1
#
_entry.id   AF-A0A9D5HQR0-F1
#
_cell.length_a   1.000
_cell.length_b   1.000
_cell.length_c   1.000
_cell.angle_alpha   90.00
_cell.angle_beta   90.00
_cell.angle_gamma   90.00
#
_symmetry.space_group_name_H-M   'P 1'
#
loop_
_entity.id
_entity.type
_entity.pdbx_description
1 polymer ?
#
loop_
_entity_poly.entity_id
_entity_poly.type
_entity_poly.pdbx_seq_one_letter_code
_entity_poly.pdbx_strand_id
1 'polypeptide(L)'
;MRGGGLWQLGQSLTRRLSQSHNHRKHRCFAAAAGELKKTVLHDFHAENGGKMVPFAGWSMPLQYKDSIIDSTLNCRENGSLFDVSHMCGLSLMGKDCVPFLESLVIADVAGLKPGTGSLTVFTNEQGGSIDDSVITKVTDDLIYLVVNAGCRDKDLAHIGSRMEGFKAKGGDVSWHIHDERSLLALQGPLAAPVLQLLTKDDLSKLYFGEFRKLDINGSHCFLTRTGYTGEDGFEISVPSENAVDLAKAILEKKFSVGCIYGRNDAERFGFFCHAALEYLLQTGSHPDILHCHDWSSAPVAWLFKEHYKQYGLSSARVVFTIHNLEFGAHFIGKAMTYSDMATTVSHTYSKEVSGNPLISPHLHKFHGILNGIDPDIWDPYNDNFIPVNYTSENVVEGKKAAKVTLQQKLGLSQSDQPLVGIITRLTVQKGIHLIKHAIWRTIERHGQIYAGSDFILVPSLFEPCGLTQLIAMRYGAIPVVRRTGGLYDTVFDVDNDKDRAQIQGLEPNGFSFEGADSSGVDYALNRAISAWYDGREWFYSLCKRVMEQDWSWNRPAMDYIELYYAAKK
;
A
#
# COMPACT_ATOMS: atom_id res chain seq x y z
N MET A 1 47.12 -26.27 -24.97
CA MET A 1 45.94 -25.38 -24.85
C MET A 1 45.02 -25.67 -26.03
N ARG A 2 44.31 -26.81 -26.07
CA ARG A 2 42.86 -26.98 -25.70
C ARG A 2 42.05 -25.70 -25.94
N GLY A 3 41.11 -25.59 -26.89
CA GLY A 3 40.47 -26.58 -27.76
C GLY A 3 39.01 -26.15 -27.96
N GLY A 4 38.77 -25.24 -28.91
CA GLY A 4 37.45 -24.94 -29.46
C GLY A 4 37.24 -25.73 -30.75
N GLY A 5 36.02 -26.23 -30.96
CA GLY A 5 35.60 -26.86 -32.22
C GLY A 5 35.62 -28.40 -32.21
N LEU A 6 34.59 -29.02 -31.62
CA LEU A 6 34.23 -30.44 -31.89
C LEU A 6 32.80 -30.83 -31.46
N TRP A 7 31.85 -29.88 -31.42
CA TRP A 7 30.42 -30.16 -31.18
C TRP A 7 29.53 -29.96 -32.42
N GLN A 8 30.12 -29.81 -33.62
CA GLN A 8 29.40 -29.71 -34.90
C GLN A 8 29.62 -30.89 -35.87
N LEU A 9 30.22 -32.00 -35.42
CA LEU A 9 30.47 -33.19 -36.25
C LEU A 9 29.85 -34.49 -35.72
N GLY A 10 28.93 -34.39 -34.75
CA GLY A 10 28.18 -35.53 -34.19
C GLY A 10 26.74 -35.68 -34.68
N GLN A 11 26.27 -34.85 -35.62
CA GLN A 11 24.87 -34.81 -36.07
C GLN A 11 24.60 -35.41 -37.48
N SER A 12 25.55 -36.09 -38.12
CA SER A 12 25.35 -36.59 -39.49
C SER A 12 25.59 -38.08 -39.75
N LEU A 13 25.83 -38.94 -38.74
CA LEU A 13 26.21 -40.35 -38.97
C LEU A 13 25.50 -41.44 -38.16
N THR A 14 24.34 -41.14 -37.55
CA THR A 14 23.46 -42.16 -36.93
C THR A 14 22.06 -42.22 -37.55
N ARG A 15 21.87 -41.63 -38.74
CA ARG A 15 20.58 -41.62 -39.46
C ARG A 15 20.45 -42.68 -40.57
N ARG A 16 21.31 -43.70 -40.58
CA ARG A 16 21.17 -44.90 -41.42
C ARG A 16 21.58 -46.12 -40.61
N LEU A 17 20.71 -47.14 -40.60
CA LEU A 17 20.80 -48.44 -39.89
C LEU A 17 20.01 -48.54 -38.57
N SER A 18 18.67 -48.44 -38.67
CA SER A 18 17.76 -49.37 -37.98
C SER A 18 16.33 -49.22 -38.52
N GLN A 19 16.14 -49.52 -39.81
CA GLN A 19 14.84 -49.95 -40.29
C GLN A 19 14.74 -51.46 -40.02
N SER A 20 14.12 -51.85 -38.91
CA SER A 20 13.54 -53.19 -38.80
C SER A 20 12.38 -53.19 -37.80
N HIS A 21 11.21 -53.51 -38.33
CA HIS A 21 10.03 -54.08 -37.66
C HIS A 21 9.20 -53.14 -36.76
N ASN A 22 8.15 -52.61 -37.40
CA ASN A 22 6.96 -52.03 -36.79
C ASN A 22 6.34 -52.99 -35.76
N HIS A 23 6.43 -52.64 -34.48
CA HIS A 23 5.34 -52.88 -33.53
C HIS A 23 5.04 -51.55 -32.84
N ARG A 24 4.04 -50.83 -33.38
CA ARG A 24 3.38 -49.73 -32.65
C ARG A 24 2.75 -50.31 -31.40
N LYS A 25 3.38 -50.15 -30.23
CA LYS A 25 2.63 -50.05 -28.98
C LYS A 25 2.03 -48.65 -28.95
N HIS A 26 0.74 -48.54 -29.25
CA HIS A 26 -0.02 -47.34 -28.93
C HIS A 26 0.07 -47.12 -27.41
N ARG A 27 0.72 -46.05 -26.99
CA ARG A 27 0.39 -45.42 -25.71
C ARG A 27 -0.98 -44.78 -25.91
N CYS A 28 -2.02 -45.49 -25.47
CA CYS A 28 -3.35 -44.94 -25.36
C CYS A 28 -3.30 -43.82 -24.32
N PHE A 29 -3.50 -42.57 -24.74
CA PHE A 29 -4.09 -41.58 -23.85
C PHE A 29 -5.56 -42.01 -23.68
N ALA A 30 -5.92 -42.53 -22.52
CA ALA A 30 -7.30 -42.45 -22.07
C ALA A 30 -7.57 -40.94 -21.78
N ALA A 31 -8.69 -40.33 -22.17
CA ALA A 31 -10.03 -40.86 -22.19
C ALA A 31 -10.86 -40.42 -23.40
N ALA A 32 -11.96 -41.15 -23.60
CA ALA A 32 -13.05 -40.84 -24.51
C ALA A 32 -13.67 -39.45 -24.22
N ALA A 33 -14.37 -38.92 -25.23
CA ALA A 33 -15.12 -37.66 -25.20
C ALA A 33 -16.34 -37.72 -24.24
N GLY A 34 -16.07 -37.70 -22.93
CA GLY A 34 -17.06 -37.42 -21.89
C GLY A 34 -17.03 -35.95 -21.48
N GLU A 35 -18.13 -35.44 -20.91
CA GLU A 35 -18.20 -34.09 -20.35
C GLU A 35 -17.25 -33.98 -19.14
N LEU A 36 -16.33 -33.00 -19.15
CA LEU A 36 -15.36 -32.81 -18.08
C LEU A 36 -16.07 -32.31 -16.81
N LYS A 37 -15.67 -32.85 -15.65
CA LYS A 37 -16.13 -32.36 -14.35
C LYS A 37 -15.62 -30.92 -14.12
N LYS A 38 -16.36 -30.12 -13.34
CA LYS A 38 -16.02 -28.72 -13.02
C LYS A 38 -15.89 -28.55 -11.51
N THR A 39 -14.86 -27.84 -11.07
CA THR A 39 -14.75 -27.42 -9.67
C THR A 39 -15.73 -26.28 -9.38
N VAL A 40 -15.98 -26.01 -8.10
CA VAL A 40 -16.81 -24.86 -7.69
C VAL A 40 -16.20 -23.51 -8.10
N LEU A 41 -14.89 -23.47 -8.34
CA LEU A 41 -14.17 -22.29 -8.82
C LEU A 41 -14.10 -22.20 -10.36
N HIS A 42 -14.71 -23.13 -11.10
CA HIS A 42 -14.60 -23.16 -12.56
C HIS A 42 -15.00 -21.82 -13.21
N ASP A 43 -16.15 -21.27 -12.83
CA ASP A 43 -16.64 -20.02 -13.42
C ASP A 43 -15.83 -18.82 -12.93
N PHE A 44 -15.38 -18.85 -11.67
CA PHE A 44 -14.42 -17.88 -11.14
C PHE A 44 -13.13 -17.85 -11.96
N HIS A 45 -12.58 -19.00 -12.34
CA HIS A 45 -11.41 -19.07 -13.22
C HIS A 45 -11.70 -18.47 -14.60
N ALA A 46 -12.81 -18.86 -15.23
CA ALA A 46 -13.19 -18.38 -16.55
C ALA A 46 -13.40 -16.85 -16.58
N GLU A 47 -14.08 -16.29 -15.58
CA GLU A 47 -14.31 -14.84 -15.44
C GLU A 47 -13.01 -14.06 -15.25
N ASN A 48 -12.02 -14.65 -14.59
CA ASN A 48 -10.70 -14.06 -14.40
C ASN A 48 -9.73 -14.33 -15.57
N GLY A 49 -10.22 -14.88 -16.69
CA GLY A 49 -9.44 -15.10 -17.92
C GLY A 49 -8.62 -16.38 -17.92
N GLY A 50 -8.99 -17.37 -17.10
CA GLY A 50 -8.37 -18.69 -17.07
C GLY A 50 -8.65 -19.49 -18.34
N LYS A 51 -7.58 -20.01 -18.96
CA LYS A 51 -7.65 -20.95 -20.07
C LYS A 51 -7.88 -22.36 -19.53
N MET A 52 -9.12 -22.82 -19.64
CA MET A 52 -9.54 -24.13 -19.12
C MET A 52 -9.09 -25.28 -20.05
N VAL A 53 -8.52 -26.33 -19.47
CA VAL A 53 -8.03 -27.53 -20.19
C VAL A 53 -8.43 -28.82 -19.47
N PRO A 54 -8.49 -29.96 -20.18
CA PRO A 54 -8.69 -31.26 -19.55
C PRO A 54 -7.48 -31.65 -18.68
N PHE A 55 -7.73 -31.95 -17.40
CA PHE A 55 -6.75 -32.51 -16.47
C PHE A 55 -7.43 -33.53 -15.55
N ALA A 56 -6.98 -34.79 -15.58
CA ALA A 56 -7.51 -35.87 -14.73
C ALA A 56 -9.07 -36.03 -14.77
N GLY A 57 -9.70 -35.75 -15.91
CA GLY A 57 -11.18 -35.81 -16.05
C GLY A 57 -11.92 -34.53 -15.61
N TRP A 58 -11.18 -33.49 -15.23
CA TRP A 58 -11.69 -32.18 -14.83
C TRP A 58 -11.31 -31.08 -15.83
N SER A 59 -12.12 -30.02 -15.87
CA SER A 59 -11.84 -28.77 -16.59
C SER A 59 -11.11 -27.81 -15.63
N MET A 60 -9.79 -27.68 -15.78
CA MET A 60 -8.92 -26.93 -14.86
C MET A 60 -8.20 -25.77 -15.57
N PRO A 61 -7.90 -24.66 -14.88
CA PRO A 61 -7.16 -23.54 -15.47
C PRO A 61 -5.68 -23.90 -15.70
N LEU A 62 -5.21 -23.80 -16.95
CA LEU A 62 -3.78 -23.97 -17.27
C LEU A 62 -2.99 -22.67 -17.14
N GLN A 63 -3.61 -21.55 -17.52
CA GLN A 63 -2.94 -20.26 -17.66
C GLN A 63 -3.97 -19.13 -17.59
N TYR A 64 -3.56 -17.96 -17.09
CA TYR A 64 -4.33 -16.72 -17.13
C TYR A 64 -3.74 -15.76 -18.18
N LYS A 65 -3.82 -14.44 -17.94
CA LYS A 65 -3.15 -13.43 -18.79
C LYS A 65 -1.62 -13.53 -18.73
N ASP A 66 -1.09 -13.89 -17.57
CA ASP A 66 0.34 -13.98 -17.33
C ASP A 66 0.94 -15.28 -17.89
N SER A 67 2.25 -15.31 -18.11
CA SER A 67 2.92 -16.54 -18.52
C SER A 67 3.01 -17.53 -17.34
N ILE A 68 3.21 -18.82 -17.65
CA ILE A 68 3.44 -19.84 -16.61
C ILE A 68 4.67 -19.47 -15.74
N ILE A 69 5.68 -18.84 -16.35
CA ILE A 69 6.87 -18.38 -15.63
C ILE A 69 6.51 -17.24 -14.68
N ASP A 70 5.71 -16.27 -15.11
CA ASP A 70 5.29 -15.15 -14.26
C ASP A 70 4.50 -15.64 -13.04
N SER A 71 3.56 -16.58 -13.23
CA SER A 71 2.82 -17.20 -12.13
C SER A 71 3.73 -17.97 -11.16
N THR A 72 4.78 -18.60 -11.68
CA THR A 72 5.79 -19.31 -10.88
C THR A 72 6.61 -18.32 -10.04
N LEU A 73 7.10 -17.24 -10.66
CA LEU A 73 7.83 -16.18 -9.96
C LEU A 73 6.96 -15.51 -8.90
N ASN A 74 5.69 -15.23 -9.22
CA ASN A 74 4.76 -14.66 -8.25
C ASN A 74 4.56 -15.57 -7.04
N CYS A 75 4.48 -16.89 -7.22
CA CYS A 75 4.39 -17.84 -6.10
C CYS A 75 5.63 -17.74 -5.18
N ARG A 76 6.83 -17.60 -5.75
CA ARG A 76 8.10 -17.52 -5.01
C ARG A 76 8.31 -16.19 -4.30
N GLU A 77 7.93 -15.07 -4.92
CA GLU A 77 8.19 -13.73 -4.40
C GLU A 77 7.06 -13.21 -3.51
N ASN A 78 5.82 -13.62 -3.80
CA ASN A 78 4.62 -13.11 -3.15
C ASN A 78 3.80 -14.27 -2.59
N GLY A 79 2.89 -14.82 -3.40
CA GLY A 79 2.01 -15.91 -3.03
C GLY A 79 0.95 -16.11 -4.09
N SER A 80 0.53 -17.37 -4.26
CA SER A 80 -0.41 -17.81 -5.28
C SER A 80 -1.47 -18.72 -4.66
N LEU A 81 -2.72 -18.51 -5.07
CA LEU A 81 -3.85 -19.38 -4.72
C LEU A 81 -4.04 -20.41 -5.84
N PHE A 82 -4.12 -21.67 -5.46
CA PHE A 82 -4.32 -22.81 -6.35
C PHE A 82 -5.69 -23.44 -6.05
N ASP A 83 -6.43 -23.75 -7.10
CA ASP A 83 -7.62 -24.59 -7.02
C ASP A 83 -7.21 -26.06 -7.11
N VAL A 84 -7.25 -26.76 -5.97
CA VAL A 84 -6.99 -28.19 -5.87
C VAL A 84 -8.26 -28.97 -5.51
N SER A 85 -9.44 -28.37 -5.73
CA SER A 85 -10.75 -28.94 -5.38
C SER A 85 -11.13 -30.20 -6.16
N HIS A 86 -10.36 -30.52 -7.21
CA HIS A 86 -10.48 -31.75 -7.97
C HIS A 86 -9.85 -32.96 -7.22
N MET A 87 -9.01 -32.72 -6.21
CA MET A 87 -8.52 -33.75 -5.27
C MET A 87 -9.63 -34.22 -4.33
N CYS A 88 -9.43 -35.36 -3.69
CA CYS A 88 -10.44 -35.98 -2.83
C CYS A 88 -9.97 -36.02 -1.38
N GLY A 89 -10.59 -35.21 -0.53
CA GLY A 89 -10.45 -35.32 0.91
C GLY A 89 -11.38 -36.41 1.47
N LEU A 90 -10.89 -37.20 2.42
CA LEU A 90 -11.72 -38.15 3.16
C LEU A 90 -11.27 -38.25 4.62
N SER A 91 -12.21 -38.61 5.49
CA SER A 91 -11.95 -38.93 6.89
C SER A 91 -12.12 -40.44 7.12
N LEU A 92 -11.17 -41.07 7.79
CA LEU A 92 -11.32 -42.41 8.38
C LEU A 92 -11.65 -42.27 9.86
N MET A 93 -12.63 -43.02 10.33
CA MET A 93 -13.19 -42.91 11.67
C MET A 93 -13.32 -44.29 12.33
N GLY A 94 -13.17 -44.37 13.64
CA GLY A 94 -13.32 -45.60 14.42
C GLY A 94 -12.03 -45.99 15.14
N LYS A 95 -12.14 -46.87 16.15
CA LYS A 95 -11.00 -47.19 17.04
C LYS A 95 -9.84 -47.89 16.33
N ASP A 96 -10.11 -48.53 15.18
CA ASP A 96 -9.12 -49.30 14.42
C ASP A 96 -8.67 -48.55 13.14
N CYS A 97 -8.94 -47.24 13.01
CA CYS A 97 -8.60 -46.49 11.80
C CYS A 97 -7.09 -46.37 11.56
N VAL A 98 -6.28 -46.20 12.61
CA VAL A 98 -4.81 -46.17 12.56
C VAL A 98 -4.23 -47.50 12.08
N PRO A 99 -4.46 -48.65 12.76
CA PRO A 99 -3.90 -49.92 12.32
C PRO A 99 -4.47 -50.37 10.96
N PHE A 100 -5.70 -49.98 10.62
CA PHE A 100 -6.23 -50.18 9.26
C PHE A 100 -5.41 -49.40 8.22
N LEU A 101 -5.17 -48.11 8.44
CA LEU A 101 -4.46 -47.29 7.46
C LEU A 101 -2.99 -47.74 7.29
N GLU A 102 -2.31 -48.09 8.37
CA GLU A 102 -0.94 -48.64 8.33
C GLU A 102 -0.84 -49.97 7.55
N SER A 103 -1.95 -50.70 7.37
CA SER A 103 -1.96 -51.86 6.47
C SER A 103 -1.90 -51.49 4.97
N LEU A 104 -2.14 -50.22 4.65
CA LEU A 104 -2.20 -49.70 3.28
C LEU A 104 -1.01 -48.79 2.95
N VAL A 105 -0.38 -48.20 3.95
CA VAL A 105 0.63 -47.14 3.77
C VAL A 105 1.92 -47.43 4.51
N ILE A 106 2.99 -46.71 4.16
CA ILE A 106 4.32 -46.86 4.77
C ILE A 106 4.59 -45.92 5.95
N ALA A 107 3.72 -44.93 6.19
CA ALA A 107 3.88 -43.97 7.28
C ALA A 107 3.57 -44.62 8.64
N ASP A 108 4.35 -44.26 9.65
CA ASP A 108 4.08 -44.55 11.06
C ASP A 108 2.98 -43.61 11.57
N VAL A 109 1.71 -44.00 11.33
CA VAL A 109 0.53 -43.22 11.70
C VAL A 109 0.32 -43.28 13.21
N ALA A 110 0.64 -44.41 13.83
CA ALA A 110 0.58 -44.58 15.28
C ALA A 110 1.50 -43.59 16.00
N GLY A 111 2.72 -43.40 15.49
CA GLY A 111 3.73 -42.47 16.02
C GLY A 111 3.44 -40.98 15.79
N LEU A 112 2.49 -40.64 14.91
CA LEU A 112 2.07 -39.25 14.73
C LEU A 112 1.38 -38.71 16.00
N LYS A 113 1.67 -37.45 16.32
CA LYS A 113 0.94 -36.71 17.35
C LYS A 113 -0.41 -36.29 16.78
N PRO A 114 -1.51 -36.31 17.57
CA PRO A 114 -2.76 -35.70 17.16
C PRO A 114 -2.55 -34.25 16.68
N GLY A 115 -3.16 -33.89 15.56
CA GLY A 115 -2.97 -32.61 14.87
C GLY A 115 -1.74 -32.53 13.97
N THR A 116 -1.07 -33.66 13.67
CA THR A 116 0.09 -33.68 12.75
C THR A 116 -0.11 -34.65 11.60
N GLY A 117 0.52 -34.36 10.48
CA GLY A 117 0.45 -35.15 9.26
C GLY A 117 1.80 -35.51 8.68
N SER A 118 1.78 -36.44 7.74
CA SER A 118 2.94 -36.90 6.97
C SER A 118 2.56 -37.22 5.54
N LEU A 119 3.52 -37.08 4.64
CA LEU A 119 3.45 -37.69 3.32
C LEU A 119 3.61 -39.21 3.45
N THR A 120 2.89 -39.93 2.61
CA THR A 120 2.93 -41.39 2.56
C THR A 120 2.65 -41.90 1.15
N VAL A 121 2.79 -43.21 0.97
CA VAL A 121 2.53 -43.90 -0.28
C VAL A 121 1.62 -45.08 0.01
N PHE A 122 0.54 -45.22 -0.75
CA PHE A 122 -0.27 -46.44 -0.77
C PHE A 122 0.49 -47.57 -1.42
N THR A 123 0.41 -48.76 -0.84
CA THR A 123 1.16 -49.93 -1.30
C THR A 123 0.26 -51.07 -1.72
N ASN A 124 0.73 -51.87 -2.69
CA ASN A 124 0.11 -53.13 -3.04
C ASN A 124 0.65 -54.28 -2.17
N GLU A 125 0.13 -55.50 -2.35
CA GLU A 125 0.51 -56.68 -1.54
C GLU A 125 2.00 -57.08 -1.65
N GLN A 126 2.70 -56.59 -2.68
CA GLN A 126 4.13 -56.84 -2.89
C GLN A 126 5.00 -55.69 -2.37
N GLY A 127 4.40 -54.68 -1.70
CA GLY A 127 5.09 -53.48 -1.23
C GLY A 127 5.38 -52.46 -2.34
N GLY A 128 4.78 -52.60 -3.52
CA GLY A 128 4.93 -51.65 -4.63
C GLY A 128 4.03 -50.42 -4.47
N SER A 129 4.53 -49.25 -4.87
CA SER A 129 3.81 -47.97 -4.84
C SER A 129 2.58 -47.97 -5.75
N ILE A 130 1.43 -47.57 -5.21
CA ILE A 130 0.16 -47.39 -5.92
C ILE A 130 -0.05 -45.91 -6.27
N ASP A 131 0.02 -45.04 -5.26
CA ASP A 131 -0.11 -43.58 -5.35
C ASP A 131 0.42 -42.92 -4.06
N ASP A 132 0.73 -41.63 -4.09
CA ASP A 132 1.09 -40.84 -2.91
C ASP A 132 -0.12 -40.15 -2.26
N SER A 133 -0.03 -39.87 -0.96
CA SER A 133 -1.09 -39.21 -0.21
C SER A 133 -0.53 -38.40 0.96
N VAL A 134 -1.26 -37.36 1.35
CA VAL A 134 -1.04 -36.64 2.60
C VAL A 134 -2.04 -37.16 3.62
N ILE A 135 -1.53 -37.62 4.76
CA ILE A 135 -2.34 -38.10 5.87
C ILE A 135 -2.15 -37.19 7.08
N THR A 136 -3.20 -37.02 7.87
CA THR A 136 -3.20 -36.24 9.10
C THR A 136 -3.92 -37.03 10.18
N LYS A 137 -3.22 -37.30 11.28
CA LYS A 137 -3.83 -37.85 12.48
C LYS A 137 -4.53 -36.72 13.23
N VAL A 138 -5.86 -36.62 13.10
CA VAL A 138 -6.62 -35.58 13.81
C VAL A 138 -6.73 -35.95 15.28
N THR A 139 -7.12 -37.19 15.56
CA THR A 139 -7.13 -37.86 16.87
C THR A 139 -6.77 -39.35 16.67
N ASP A 140 -6.72 -40.15 17.73
CA ASP A 140 -6.44 -41.59 17.61
C ASP A 140 -7.57 -42.38 16.91
N ASP A 141 -8.77 -41.80 16.82
CA ASP A 141 -9.97 -42.39 16.21
C ASP A 141 -10.46 -41.63 14.96
N LEU A 142 -9.73 -40.61 14.51
CA LEU A 142 -10.04 -39.81 13.33
C LEU A 142 -8.77 -39.44 12.54
N ILE A 143 -8.71 -39.89 11.30
CA ILE A 143 -7.65 -39.56 10.35
C ILE A 143 -8.26 -38.80 9.18
N TYR A 144 -7.65 -37.68 8.79
CA TYR A 144 -7.98 -36.97 7.57
C TYR A 144 -6.90 -37.26 6.53
N LEU A 145 -7.28 -37.55 5.29
CA LEU A 145 -6.33 -37.76 4.20
C LEU A 145 -6.84 -37.16 2.89
N VAL A 146 -5.89 -36.81 2.03
CA VAL A 146 -6.15 -36.28 0.69
C VAL A 146 -5.51 -37.19 -0.34
N VAL A 147 -6.29 -37.62 -1.32
CA VAL A 147 -5.82 -38.44 -2.46
C VAL A 147 -5.87 -37.67 -3.76
N ASN A 148 -4.94 -37.98 -4.67
CA ASN A 148 -4.80 -37.27 -5.93
C ASN A 148 -6.02 -37.45 -6.83
N ALA A 149 -6.38 -36.38 -7.55
CA ALA A 149 -7.56 -36.36 -8.41
C ALA A 149 -7.56 -37.44 -9.49
N GLY A 150 -6.41 -37.69 -10.12
CA GLY A 150 -6.26 -38.68 -11.20
C GLY A 150 -6.31 -40.14 -10.72
N CYS A 151 -6.19 -40.37 -9.43
CA CYS A 151 -6.21 -41.71 -8.83
C CYS A 151 -7.40 -41.94 -7.90
N ARG A 152 -8.21 -40.92 -7.61
CA ARG A 152 -9.41 -40.97 -6.77
C ARG A 152 -10.21 -42.27 -6.88
N ASP A 153 -10.69 -42.64 -8.07
CA ASP A 153 -11.55 -43.82 -8.24
C ASP A 153 -10.80 -45.12 -7.91
N LYS A 154 -9.52 -45.19 -8.27
CA LYS A 154 -8.62 -46.33 -8.02
C LYS A 154 -8.31 -46.45 -6.53
N ASP A 155 -8.00 -45.33 -5.87
CA ASP A 155 -7.60 -45.33 -4.46
C ASP A 155 -8.80 -45.57 -3.54
N LEU A 156 -9.95 -44.98 -3.85
CA LEU A 156 -11.20 -45.26 -3.13
C LEU A 156 -11.61 -46.73 -3.27
N ALA A 157 -11.48 -47.32 -4.47
CA ALA A 157 -11.73 -48.75 -4.66
C ALA A 157 -10.75 -49.62 -3.85
N HIS A 158 -9.47 -49.23 -3.81
CA HIS A 158 -8.44 -49.94 -3.05
C HIS A 158 -8.71 -49.89 -1.54
N ILE A 159 -8.94 -48.70 -1.00
CA ILE A 159 -9.26 -48.48 0.42
C ILE A 159 -10.56 -49.21 0.78
N GLY A 160 -11.61 -49.07 -0.04
CA GLY A 160 -12.92 -49.68 0.18
C GLY A 160 -12.86 -51.21 0.23
N SER A 161 -12.21 -51.85 -0.75
CA SER A 161 -12.06 -53.31 -0.79
C SER A 161 -11.31 -53.84 0.43
N ARG A 162 -10.26 -53.14 0.88
CA ARG A 162 -9.50 -53.50 2.08
C ARG A 162 -10.32 -53.29 3.35
N MET A 163 -11.09 -52.21 3.40
CA MET A 163 -11.98 -51.89 4.51
C MET A 163 -13.06 -52.95 4.71
N GLU A 164 -13.68 -53.43 3.63
CA GLU A 164 -14.66 -54.53 3.69
C GLU A 164 -14.04 -55.80 4.29
N GLY A 165 -12.85 -56.17 3.82
CA GLY A 165 -12.11 -57.32 4.36
C GLY A 165 -11.70 -57.15 5.81
N PHE A 166 -11.37 -55.93 6.24
CA PHE A 166 -11.02 -55.60 7.63
C PHE A 166 -12.25 -55.67 8.55
N LYS A 167 -13.38 -55.08 8.12
CA LYS A 167 -14.67 -55.17 8.82
C LYS A 167 -15.18 -56.60 8.96
N ALA A 168 -15.04 -57.42 7.92
CA ALA A 168 -15.43 -58.83 7.96
C ALA A 168 -14.68 -59.63 9.04
N LYS A 169 -13.51 -59.16 9.48
CA LYS A 169 -12.73 -59.73 10.60
C LYS A 169 -13.05 -59.11 11.96
N GLY A 170 -14.07 -58.25 12.04
CA GLY A 170 -14.51 -57.59 13.28
C GLY A 170 -13.85 -56.24 13.59
N GLY A 171 -13.10 -55.67 12.63
CA GLY A 171 -12.48 -54.35 12.81
C GLY A 171 -13.47 -53.19 12.71
N ASP A 172 -13.25 -52.14 13.50
CA ASP A 172 -14.06 -50.94 13.58
C ASP A 172 -13.37 -49.75 12.89
N VAL A 173 -13.75 -49.56 11.63
CA VAL A 173 -13.32 -48.43 10.81
C VAL A 173 -14.45 -48.04 9.87
N SER A 174 -14.62 -46.77 9.57
CA SER A 174 -15.54 -46.25 8.57
C SER A 174 -14.89 -45.07 7.87
N TRP A 175 -15.52 -44.57 6.82
CA TRP A 175 -15.04 -43.38 6.13
C TRP A 175 -16.16 -42.39 5.84
N HIS A 176 -15.76 -41.14 5.63
CA HIS A 176 -16.59 -40.10 5.04
C HIS A 176 -15.80 -39.44 3.92
N ILE A 177 -16.35 -39.44 2.71
CA ILE A 177 -15.74 -38.79 1.54
C ILE A 177 -16.27 -37.36 1.50
N HIS A 178 -15.38 -36.37 1.54
CA HIS A 178 -15.74 -34.96 1.66
C HIS A 178 -16.07 -34.31 0.31
N ASP A 179 -17.09 -34.81 -0.39
CA ASP A 179 -17.56 -34.19 -1.65
C ASP A 179 -18.30 -32.87 -1.42
N GLU A 180 -18.75 -32.62 -0.18
CA GLU A 180 -19.33 -31.35 0.26
C GLU A 180 -18.28 -30.25 0.49
N ARG A 181 -16.99 -30.56 0.33
CA ARG A 181 -15.89 -29.62 0.59
C ARG A 181 -15.01 -29.46 -0.64
N SER A 182 -14.44 -28.26 -0.77
CA SER A 182 -13.46 -27.90 -1.77
C SER A 182 -12.10 -27.71 -1.12
N LEU A 183 -11.03 -27.90 -1.89
CA LEU A 183 -9.65 -27.79 -1.42
C LEU A 183 -8.96 -26.63 -2.14
N LEU A 184 -8.53 -25.66 -1.36
CA LEU A 184 -7.74 -24.53 -1.82
C LEU A 184 -6.33 -24.61 -1.26
N ALA A 185 -5.40 -24.02 -1.98
CA ALA A 185 -3.99 -24.16 -1.73
C ALA A 185 -3.32 -22.78 -1.84
N LEU A 186 -2.95 -22.17 -0.71
CA LEU A 186 -2.29 -20.87 -0.68
C LEU A 186 -0.80 -21.06 -0.42
N GLN A 187 0.04 -20.73 -1.39
CA GLN A 187 1.47 -21.05 -1.39
C GLN A 187 2.31 -19.79 -1.62
N GLY A 188 3.45 -19.67 -0.95
CA GLY A 188 4.40 -18.55 -1.09
C GLY A 188 4.65 -17.78 0.20
N PRO A 189 5.65 -16.88 0.23
CA PRO A 189 6.08 -16.17 1.45
C PRO A 189 4.99 -15.30 2.09
N LEU A 190 3.99 -14.86 1.32
CA LEU A 190 2.85 -14.08 1.82
C LEU A 190 1.64 -14.94 2.21
N ALA A 191 1.69 -16.27 2.09
CA ALA A 191 0.56 -17.13 2.41
C ALA A 191 0.06 -16.95 3.86
N ALA A 192 0.97 -17.01 4.83
CA ALA A 192 0.65 -16.84 6.25
C ALA A 192 0.09 -15.44 6.58
N PRO A 193 0.76 -14.32 6.23
CA PRO A 193 0.24 -12.99 6.55
C PRO A 193 -1.08 -12.67 5.84
N VAL A 194 -1.32 -13.18 4.63
CA VAL A 194 -2.61 -13.01 3.94
C VAL A 194 -3.71 -13.79 4.66
N LEU A 195 -3.48 -15.06 4.95
CA LEU A 195 -4.49 -15.91 5.59
C LEU A 195 -4.79 -15.48 7.03
N GLN A 196 -3.79 -14.94 7.73
CA GLN A 196 -3.94 -14.42 9.10
C GLN A 196 -4.98 -13.30 9.20
N LEU A 197 -5.19 -12.51 8.13
CA LEU A 197 -6.20 -11.45 8.10
C LEU A 197 -7.63 -12.00 8.09
N LEU A 198 -7.80 -13.27 7.71
CA LEU A 198 -9.10 -13.91 7.54
C LEU A 198 -9.47 -14.83 8.72
N THR A 199 -8.61 -14.94 9.74
CA THR A 199 -8.87 -15.79 10.91
C THR A 199 -8.42 -15.12 12.20
N LYS A 200 -9.06 -15.51 13.32
CA LYS A 200 -8.70 -15.06 14.67
C LYS A 200 -7.61 -15.92 15.31
N ASP A 201 -7.41 -17.14 14.80
CA ASP A 201 -6.38 -18.05 15.28
C ASP A 201 -4.99 -17.57 14.87
N ASP A 202 -4.02 -17.73 15.77
CA ASP A 202 -2.64 -17.31 15.55
C ASP A 202 -1.88 -18.35 14.70
N LEU A 203 -1.76 -18.07 13.40
CA LEU A 203 -1.12 -18.97 12.44
C LEU A 203 0.41 -19.05 12.62
N SER A 204 1.02 -18.13 13.38
CA SER A 204 2.45 -18.24 13.72
C SER A 204 2.74 -19.45 14.61
N LYS A 205 1.71 -20.00 15.27
CA LYS A 205 1.75 -21.19 16.13
C LYS A 205 1.29 -22.47 15.42
N LEU A 206 1.16 -22.44 14.10
CA LEU A 206 0.89 -23.61 13.28
C LEU A 206 2.14 -23.92 12.47
N TYR A 207 2.89 -24.96 12.85
CA TYR A 207 4.14 -25.34 12.19
C TYR A 207 3.89 -26.21 10.96
N PHE A 208 4.89 -26.35 10.10
CA PHE A 208 4.80 -27.20 8.90
C PHE A 208 4.43 -28.64 9.27
N GLY A 209 3.45 -29.22 8.57
CA GLY A 209 2.91 -30.56 8.85
C GLY A 209 1.86 -30.59 9.96
N GLU A 210 1.53 -29.46 10.58
CA GLU A 210 0.44 -29.39 11.56
C GLU A 210 -0.91 -29.07 10.91
N PHE A 211 -1.95 -29.52 11.60
CA PHE A 211 -3.34 -29.43 11.21
C PHE A 211 -4.17 -28.77 12.31
N ARG A 212 -5.13 -27.93 11.91
CA ARG A 212 -6.18 -27.41 12.80
C ARG A 212 -7.52 -27.30 12.09
N LYS A 213 -8.59 -27.44 12.88
CA LYS A 213 -9.93 -27.00 12.49
C LYS A 213 -10.15 -25.60 13.07
N LEU A 214 -10.45 -24.62 12.22
CA LEU A 214 -10.63 -23.22 12.62
C LEU A 214 -11.52 -22.47 11.63
N ASP A 215 -11.98 -21.29 12.03
CA ASP A 215 -12.79 -20.45 11.16
C ASP A 215 -11.92 -19.50 10.33
N ILE A 216 -12.10 -19.55 9.01
CA ILE A 216 -11.43 -18.67 8.05
C ILE A 216 -12.52 -17.99 7.22
N ASN A 217 -12.53 -16.67 7.21
CA ASN A 217 -13.55 -15.83 6.56
C ASN A 217 -14.99 -16.21 6.96
N GLY A 218 -15.19 -16.59 8.24
CA GLY A 218 -16.49 -17.02 8.76
C GLY A 218 -16.91 -18.46 8.40
N SER A 219 -16.05 -19.24 7.74
CA SER A 219 -16.32 -20.63 7.36
C SER A 219 -15.45 -21.62 8.13
N HIS A 220 -16.05 -22.71 8.61
CA HIS A 220 -15.33 -23.75 9.33
C HIS A 220 -14.42 -24.58 8.41
N CYS A 221 -13.12 -24.35 8.50
CA CYS A 221 -12.11 -24.89 7.61
C CYS A 221 -11.24 -25.95 8.29
N PHE A 222 -10.74 -26.90 7.50
CA PHE A 222 -9.62 -27.74 7.92
C PHE A 222 -8.36 -27.17 7.29
N LEU A 223 -7.44 -26.73 8.12
CA LEU A 223 -6.22 -26.06 7.71
C LEU A 223 -5.02 -26.94 8.00
N THR A 224 -4.20 -27.20 6.99
CA THR A 224 -2.91 -27.89 7.14
C THR A 224 -1.82 -26.98 6.62
N ARG A 225 -0.73 -26.76 7.38
CA ARG A 225 0.42 -26.01 6.87
C ARG A 225 1.32 -26.93 6.05
N THR A 226 1.22 -26.84 4.73
CA THR A 226 1.89 -27.74 3.77
C THR A 226 2.37 -26.96 2.55
N GLY A 227 3.33 -27.53 1.82
CA GLY A 227 3.87 -26.93 0.61
C GLY A 227 4.14 -27.95 -0.49
N TYR A 228 3.58 -27.73 -1.69
CA TYR A 228 3.82 -28.56 -2.89
C TYR A 228 4.58 -27.80 -3.98
N THR A 229 4.87 -26.51 -3.77
CA THR A 229 5.55 -25.63 -4.73
C THR A 229 7.04 -25.42 -4.42
N GLY A 230 7.52 -26.00 -3.30
CA GLY A 230 8.83 -25.70 -2.72
C GLY A 230 8.85 -24.45 -1.83
N GLU A 231 7.73 -23.74 -1.74
CA GLU A 231 7.50 -22.64 -0.81
C GLU A 231 6.65 -23.12 0.39
N ASP A 232 6.66 -22.35 1.47
CA ASP A 232 5.73 -22.52 2.59
C ASP A 232 4.29 -22.14 2.19
N GLY A 233 3.30 -22.69 2.88
CA GLY A 233 1.91 -22.46 2.54
C GLY A 233 0.92 -23.26 3.35
N PHE A 234 -0.33 -23.22 2.89
CA PHE A 234 -1.46 -23.87 3.54
C PHE A 234 -2.34 -24.56 2.51
N GLU A 235 -2.84 -25.73 2.89
CA GLU A 235 -3.98 -26.37 2.28
C GLU A 235 -5.22 -26.12 3.15
N ILE A 236 -6.31 -25.72 2.50
CA ILE A 236 -7.54 -25.25 3.14
C ILE A 236 -8.70 -26.08 2.57
N SER A 237 -9.22 -27.01 3.37
CA SER A 237 -10.51 -27.63 3.10
C SER A 237 -11.62 -26.74 3.62
N VAL A 238 -12.50 -26.27 2.73
CA VAL A 238 -13.60 -25.34 3.01
C VAL A 238 -14.92 -25.94 2.52
N PRO A 239 -16.08 -25.71 3.17
CA PRO A 239 -17.37 -26.07 2.59
C PRO A 239 -17.51 -25.51 1.18
N SER A 240 -17.98 -26.33 0.24
CA SER A 240 -18.02 -25.99 -1.18
C SER A 240 -18.85 -24.73 -1.47
N GLU A 241 -19.91 -24.47 -0.69
CA GLU A 241 -20.69 -23.23 -0.79
C GLU A 241 -19.91 -21.93 -0.47
N ASN A 242 -18.80 -22.02 0.29
CA ASN A 242 -18.01 -20.86 0.72
C ASN A 242 -16.69 -20.70 -0.04
N ALA A 243 -16.34 -21.66 -0.90
CA ALA A 243 -15.02 -21.72 -1.54
C ALA A 243 -14.73 -20.49 -2.42
N VAL A 244 -15.72 -20.03 -3.20
CA VAL A 244 -15.59 -18.87 -4.08
C VAL A 244 -15.39 -17.58 -3.27
N ASP A 245 -16.13 -17.41 -2.19
CA ASP A 245 -16.03 -16.23 -1.33
C ASP A 245 -14.70 -16.19 -0.59
N LEU A 246 -14.22 -17.35 -0.11
CA LEU A 246 -12.89 -17.44 0.48
C LEU A 246 -11.78 -17.14 -0.54
N ALA A 247 -11.88 -17.66 -1.77
CA ALA A 247 -10.91 -17.38 -2.83
C ALA A 247 -10.85 -15.88 -3.16
N LYS A 248 -12.02 -15.22 -3.25
CA LYS A 248 -12.10 -13.76 -3.43
C LYS A 248 -11.47 -13.01 -2.27
N ALA A 249 -11.77 -13.38 -1.02
CA ALA A 249 -11.23 -12.74 0.17
C ALA A 249 -9.69 -12.85 0.25
N ILE A 250 -9.12 -14.00 -0.10
CA ILE A 250 -7.66 -14.22 -0.15
C ILE A 250 -7.00 -13.32 -1.22
N LEU A 251 -7.67 -13.10 -2.36
CA LEU A 251 -7.13 -12.31 -3.46
C LEU A 251 -7.37 -10.80 -3.33
N GLU A 252 -8.23 -10.36 -2.39
CA GLU A 252 -8.64 -8.97 -2.26
C GLU A 252 -7.56 -8.10 -1.59
N LYS A 253 -6.88 -7.26 -2.38
CA LYS A 253 -5.84 -6.34 -1.89
C LYS A 253 -6.42 -5.02 -1.34
N LYS A 254 -7.21 -5.06 -0.27
CA LYS A 254 -7.85 -3.84 0.27
C LYS A 254 -6.88 -2.83 0.87
N PHE A 255 -5.85 -3.25 1.61
CA PHE A 255 -4.97 -2.34 2.36
C PHE A 255 -3.50 -2.35 1.95
N SER A 256 -2.98 -3.48 1.42
CA SER A 256 -1.58 -3.60 0.97
C SER A 256 -1.46 -3.40 -0.53
N VAL A 257 -1.53 -2.14 -0.97
CA VAL A 257 -1.46 -1.75 -2.40
C VAL A 257 -0.10 -1.17 -2.81
N GLY A 258 0.89 -1.16 -1.89
CA GLY A 258 2.26 -0.71 -2.15
C GLY A 258 2.45 0.81 -2.26
N CYS A 259 1.40 1.60 -2.06
CA CYS A 259 1.44 3.07 -2.07
C CYS A 259 0.38 3.67 -1.13
N ILE A 260 0.61 4.90 -0.68
CA ILE A 260 -0.36 5.62 0.18
C ILE A 260 -1.56 6.09 -0.67
N TYR A 261 -1.31 6.79 -1.78
CA TYR A 261 -2.33 7.31 -2.69
C TYR A 261 -2.28 6.64 -4.07
N GLY A 262 -3.38 6.74 -4.82
CA GLY A 262 -3.49 6.37 -6.23
C GLY A 262 -4.08 4.97 -6.50
N ARG A 263 -4.54 4.23 -5.47
CA ARG A 263 -5.10 2.88 -5.63
C ARG A 263 -6.23 2.64 -4.63
N ASN A 264 -7.47 2.57 -5.16
CA ASN A 264 -8.71 2.36 -4.41
C ASN A 264 -8.85 3.31 -3.21
N ASP A 265 -8.37 4.55 -3.35
CA ASP A 265 -8.25 5.51 -2.26
C ASP A 265 -9.60 5.81 -1.59
N ALA A 266 -10.68 5.93 -2.38
CA ALA A 266 -12.01 6.19 -1.85
C ALA A 266 -12.48 5.09 -0.88
N GLU A 267 -12.26 3.82 -1.21
CA GLU A 267 -12.63 2.68 -0.36
C GLU A 267 -11.73 2.61 0.88
N ARG A 268 -10.41 2.79 0.69
CA ARG A 268 -9.43 2.71 1.79
C ARG A 268 -9.63 3.82 2.82
N PHE A 269 -9.75 5.05 2.34
CA PHE A 269 -10.01 6.20 3.21
C PHE A 269 -11.43 6.16 3.79
N GLY A 270 -12.42 5.68 3.03
CA GLY A 270 -13.76 5.41 3.55
C GLY A 270 -13.75 4.40 4.70
N PHE A 271 -13.04 3.28 4.55
CA PHE A 271 -12.85 2.29 5.61
C PHE A 271 -12.14 2.88 6.82
N PHE A 272 -11.05 3.65 6.62
CA PHE A 272 -10.38 4.34 7.72
C PHE A 272 -11.33 5.28 8.49
N CYS A 273 -12.16 6.04 7.79
CA CYS A 273 -13.15 6.92 8.40
C CYS A 273 -14.19 6.14 9.22
N HIS A 274 -14.69 5.02 8.69
CA HIS A 274 -15.56 4.11 9.43
C HIS A 274 -14.88 3.55 10.67
N ALA A 275 -13.66 3.02 10.53
CA ALA A 275 -12.91 2.44 11.64
C ALA A 275 -12.63 3.47 12.74
N ALA A 276 -12.32 4.72 12.39
CA ALA A 276 -12.13 5.81 13.35
C ALA A 276 -13.41 6.13 14.13
N LEU A 277 -14.56 6.21 13.45
CA LEU A 277 -15.86 6.44 14.10
C LEU A 277 -16.31 5.25 14.94
N GLU A 278 -16.10 4.03 14.44
CA GLU A 278 -16.39 2.79 15.16
C GLU A 278 -15.54 2.69 16.42
N TYR A 279 -14.26 3.04 16.35
CA TYR A 279 -13.38 3.09 17.52
C TYR A 279 -13.94 4.03 18.59
N LEU A 280 -14.38 5.24 18.21
CA LEU A 280 -15.00 6.18 19.16
C LEU A 280 -16.27 5.59 19.80
N LEU A 281 -17.09 4.90 19.01
CA LEU A 281 -18.33 4.27 19.48
C LEU A 281 -18.04 3.17 20.49
N GLN A 282 -17.16 2.24 20.12
CA GLN A 282 -16.85 1.05 20.92
C GLN A 282 -16.08 1.40 22.22
N THR A 283 -15.30 2.47 22.20
CA THR A 283 -14.57 2.94 23.39
C THR A 283 -15.39 3.88 24.28
N GLY A 284 -16.57 4.33 23.82
CA GLY A 284 -17.34 5.37 24.51
C GLY A 284 -16.63 6.72 24.55
N SER A 285 -15.73 6.98 23.60
CA SER A 285 -15.01 8.24 23.50
C SER A 285 -15.88 9.29 22.81
N HIS A 286 -16.10 10.41 23.50
CA HIS A 286 -16.96 11.50 23.03
C HIS A 286 -16.17 12.80 22.87
N PRO A 287 -15.43 12.97 21.76
CA PRO A 287 -14.69 14.20 21.53
C PRO A 287 -15.64 15.38 21.34
N ASP A 288 -15.22 16.57 21.77
CA ASP A 288 -15.96 17.80 21.52
C ASP A 288 -15.94 18.19 20.03
N ILE A 289 -14.81 17.95 19.36
CA ILE A 289 -14.55 18.30 17.97
C ILE A 289 -14.04 17.08 17.21
N LEU A 290 -14.63 16.81 16.05
CA LEU A 290 -14.08 15.96 15.00
C LEU A 290 -13.54 16.87 13.91
N HIS A 291 -12.21 17.03 13.86
CA HIS A 291 -11.56 17.85 12.85
C HIS A 291 -11.05 16.99 11.69
N CYS A 292 -11.74 17.11 10.56
CA CYS A 292 -11.45 16.40 9.33
C CYS A 292 -10.54 17.26 8.44
N HIS A 293 -9.45 16.67 7.95
CA HIS A 293 -8.55 17.28 6.97
C HIS A 293 -8.73 16.65 5.58
N ASP A 294 -9.14 17.47 4.63
CA ASP A 294 -9.25 17.16 3.20
C ASP A 294 -10.18 15.98 2.83
N TRP A 295 -10.29 15.72 1.52
CA TRP A 295 -11.16 14.70 0.94
C TRP A 295 -10.94 13.29 1.50
N SER A 296 -9.73 12.98 1.96
CA SER A 296 -9.39 11.69 2.56
C SER A 296 -10.09 11.42 3.90
N SER A 297 -10.48 12.47 4.65
CA SER A 297 -11.26 12.32 5.89
C SER A 297 -12.68 12.90 5.79
N ALA A 298 -13.03 13.47 4.64
CA ALA A 298 -14.36 13.96 4.33
C ALA A 298 -15.48 12.97 4.70
N PRO A 299 -15.34 11.64 4.51
CA PRO A 299 -16.38 10.69 4.92
C PRO A 299 -16.81 10.77 6.37
N VAL A 300 -15.91 11.11 7.29
CA VAL A 300 -16.26 11.30 8.70
C VAL A 300 -17.40 12.31 8.86
N ALA A 301 -17.44 13.38 8.05
CA ALA A 301 -18.43 14.45 8.21
C ALA A 301 -19.87 13.97 8.03
N TRP A 302 -20.16 13.20 6.96
CA TRP A 302 -21.51 12.69 6.73
C TRP A 302 -21.78 11.39 7.48
N LEU A 303 -20.80 10.48 7.57
CA LEU A 303 -20.97 9.22 8.32
C LEU A 303 -21.30 9.48 9.78
N PHE A 304 -20.63 10.45 10.41
CA PHE A 304 -20.91 10.84 11.78
C PHE A 304 -22.37 11.29 11.95
N LYS A 305 -22.82 12.24 11.13
CA LYS A 305 -24.15 12.86 11.25
C LYS A 305 -25.28 11.90 10.86
N GLU A 306 -25.08 11.07 9.84
CA GLU A 306 -26.11 10.19 9.27
C GLU A 306 -26.18 8.84 9.98
N HIS A 307 -25.04 8.23 10.32
CA HIS A 307 -25.01 6.84 10.78
C HIS A 307 -24.67 6.73 12.27
N TYR A 308 -23.65 7.43 12.76
CA TYR A 308 -23.15 7.21 14.13
C TYR A 308 -23.91 8.01 15.19
N LYS A 309 -24.49 9.16 14.82
CA LYS A 309 -25.27 10.01 15.73
C LYS A 309 -26.43 9.26 16.39
N GLN A 310 -27.12 8.40 15.65
CA GLN A 310 -28.22 7.58 16.17
C GLN A 310 -27.77 6.46 17.12
N TYR A 311 -26.48 6.08 17.10
CA TYR A 311 -25.92 5.05 17.98
C TYR A 311 -25.25 5.63 19.24
N GLY A 312 -25.39 6.94 19.51
CA GLY A 312 -24.92 7.57 20.76
C GLY A 312 -23.73 8.51 20.59
N LEU A 313 -23.05 8.52 19.44
CA LEU A 313 -22.01 9.49 19.10
C LEU A 313 -22.62 10.82 18.62
N SER A 314 -23.22 11.60 19.52
CA SER A 314 -24.06 12.75 19.12
C SER A 314 -23.58 14.13 19.53
N SER A 315 -22.60 14.22 20.44
CA SER A 315 -22.16 15.48 21.05
C SER A 315 -21.12 16.25 20.23
N ALA A 316 -20.33 15.56 19.39
CA ALA A 316 -19.21 16.16 18.69
C ALA A 316 -19.65 17.13 17.58
N ARG A 317 -18.83 18.16 17.35
CA ARG A 317 -18.97 19.09 16.23
C ARG A 317 -17.93 18.80 15.17
N VAL A 318 -18.34 18.85 13.91
CA VAL A 318 -17.48 18.52 12.77
C VAL A 318 -16.87 19.81 12.23
N VAL A 319 -15.55 19.89 12.25
CA VAL A 319 -14.77 20.96 11.62
C VAL A 319 -14.06 20.38 10.41
N PHE A 320 -14.05 21.10 9.28
CA PHE A 320 -13.45 20.60 8.04
C PHE A 320 -12.40 21.58 7.49
N THR A 321 -11.15 21.13 7.32
CA THR A 321 -10.09 21.91 6.67
C THR A 321 -9.87 21.45 5.24
N ILE A 322 -9.96 22.38 4.28
CA ILE A 322 -9.60 22.17 2.87
C ILE A 322 -8.14 22.59 2.67
N HIS A 323 -7.27 21.66 2.26
CA HIS A 323 -5.88 22.00 1.90
C HIS A 323 -5.71 22.27 0.41
N ASN A 324 -6.44 21.56 -0.46
CA ASN A 324 -6.46 21.85 -1.90
C ASN A 324 -7.77 21.38 -2.56
N LEU A 325 -8.56 22.34 -3.06
CA LEU A 325 -9.86 22.08 -3.69
C LEU A 325 -9.78 21.35 -5.05
N GLU A 326 -8.61 21.29 -5.69
CA GLU A 326 -8.43 20.60 -6.97
C GLU A 326 -8.50 19.06 -6.83
N PHE A 327 -8.38 18.51 -5.62
CA PHE A 327 -8.43 17.08 -5.36
C PHE A 327 -9.67 16.70 -4.54
N GLY A 328 -10.41 15.68 -4.99
CA GLY A 328 -11.55 15.16 -4.24
C GLY A 328 -12.71 16.14 -4.07
N ALA A 329 -12.86 17.09 -5.00
CA ALA A 329 -13.86 18.16 -4.94
C ALA A 329 -15.28 17.67 -4.63
N HIS A 330 -15.71 16.53 -5.18
CA HIS A 330 -17.01 15.94 -4.86
C HIS A 330 -17.16 15.57 -3.37
N PHE A 331 -16.14 14.95 -2.77
CA PHE A 331 -16.14 14.60 -1.35
C PHE A 331 -16.05 15.85 -0.47
N ILE A 332 -15.25 16.85 -0.87
CA ILE A 332 -15.16 18.14 -0.18
C ILE A 332 -16.52 18.83 -0.16
N GLY A 333 -17.18 18.96 -1.31
CA GLY A 333 -18.50 19.58 -1.41
C GLY A 333 -19.55 18.87 -0.53
N LYS A 334 -19.50 17.53 -0.50
CA LYS A 334 -20.35 16.77 0.43
C LYS A 334 -19.99 17.09 1.88
N ALA A 335 -18.73 17.01 2.30
CA ALA A 335 -18.33 17.30 3.68
C ALA A 335 -18.68 18.72 4.12
N MET A 336 -18.55 19.72 3.24
CA MET A 336 -18.97 21.10 3.50
C MET A 336 -20.45 21.21 3.85
N THR A 337 -21.31 20.32 3.36
CA THR A 337 -22.74 20.29 3.72
C THR A 337 -22.94 19.82 5.17
N TYR A 338 -22.14 18.87 5.66
CA TYR A 338 -22.32 18.24 6.97
C TYR A 338 -21.45 18.82 8.09
N SER A 339 -20.42 19.61 7.75
CA SER A 339 -19.57 20.27 8.74
C SER A 339 -20.31 21.39 9.47
N ASP A 340 -20.03 21.56 10.76
CA ASP A 340 -20.53 22.69 11.56
C ASP A 340 -19.73 23.96 11.22
N MET A 341 -18.40 23.84 11.11
CA MET A 341 -17.50 24.90 10.63
C MET A 341 -16.51 24.36 9.61
N ALA A 342 -15.98 25.23 8.76
CA ALA A 342 -14.96 24.88 7.78
C ALA A 342 -13.88 25.96 7.70
N THR A 343 -12.68 25.54 7.32
CA THR A 343 -11.57 26.45 7.07
C THR A 343 -10.71 26.00 5.89
N THR A 344 -9.82 26.88 5.45
CA THR A 344 -8.72 26.57 4.55
C THR A 344 -7.44 27.23 5.06
N VAL A 345 -6.33 26.95 4.39
CA VAL A 345 -4.97 27.14 4.92
C VAL A 345 -4.36 28.54 4.70
N SER A 346 -5.14 29.51 4.22
CA SER A 346 -4.75 30.92 4.19
C SER A 346 -5.95 31.85 3.96
N HIS A 347 -5.79 33.14 4.28
CA HIS A 347 -6.84 34.15 4.12
C HIS A 347 -7.05 34.54 2.66
N THR A 348 -5.97 34.59 1.87
CA THR A 348 -6.07 34.89 0.45
C THR A 348 -6.70 33.72 -0.30
N TYR A 349 -6.30 32.48 0.01
CA TYR A 349 -6.89 31.32 -0.65
C TYR A 349 -8.38 31.16 -0.35
N SER A 350 -8.83 31.47 0.87
CA SER A 350 -10.27 31.43 1.20
C SER A 350 -11.11 32.38 0.32
N LYS A 351 -10.55 33.55 -0.02
CA LYS A 351 -11.16 34.51 -0.96
C LYS A 351 -11.07 34.03 -2.41
N GLU A 352 -9.94 33.45 -2.81
CA GLU A 352 -9.76 32.91 -4.17
C GLU A 352 -10.78 31.81 -4.49
N VAL A 353 -11.15 30.97 -3.50
CA VAL A 353 -12.11 29.87 -3.69
C VAL A 353 -13.56 30.23 -3.33
N SER A 354 -13.84 31.43 -2.83
CA SER A 354 -15.17 31.79 -2.32
C SER A 354 -16.26 31.75 -3.39
N GLY A 355 -15.89 31.95 -4.66
CA GLY A 355 -16.79 31.86 -5.81
C GLY A 355 -17.06 30.44 -6.30
N ASN A 356 -16.34 29.43 -5.78
CA ASN A 356 -16.52 28.05 -6.20
C ASN A 356 -17.92 27.54 -5.78
N PRO A 357 -18.72 26.88 -6.66
CA PRO A 357 -20.05 26.40 -6.32
C PRO A 357 -20.14 25.45 -5.13
N LEU A 358 -19.03 24.78 -4.78
CA LEU A 358 -18.95 23.88 -3.61
C LEU A 358 -18.72 24.64 -2.30
N ILE A 359 -18.29 25.90 -2.36
CA ILE A 359 -17.92 26.73 -1.21
C ILE A 359 -18.89 27.89 -1.02
N SER A 360 -19.34 28.52 -2.11
CA SER A 360 -20.20 29.70 -2.08
C SER A 360 -21.49 29.56 -1.25
N PRO A 361 -22.16 28.38 -1.17
CA PRO A 361 -23.32 28.20 -0.29
C PRO A 361 -22.97 28.19 1.21
N HIS A 362 -21.69 28.03 1.54
CA HIS A 362 -21.19 27.77 2.89
C HIS A 362 -20.29 28.89 3.44
N LEU A 363 -20.25 30.07 2.80
CA LEU A 363 -19.38 31.19 3.21
C LEU A 363 -19.62 31.66 4.65
N HIS A 364 -20.83 31.53 5.18
CA HIS A 364 -21.16 31.91 6.55
C HIS A 364 -20.44 31.08 7.62
N LYS A 365 -19.89 29.91 7.26
CA LYS A 365 -19.17 28.99 8.14
C LYS A 365 -17.77 28.63 7.64
N PHE A 366 -17.27 29.35 6.62
CA PHE A 366 -16.00 29.08 5.97
C PHE A 366 -14.99 30.20 6.23
N HIS A 367 -13.85 29.83 6.81
CA HIS A 367 -12.79 30.76 7.19
C HIS A 367 -11.47 30.44 6.47
N GLY A 368 -10.55 31.39 6.44
CA GLY A 368 -9.15 31.12 6.09
C GLY A 368 -8.31 31.29 7.34
N ILE A 369 -7.53 30.27 7.70
CA ILE A 369 -6.57 30.30 8.80
C ILE A 369 -5.21 29.96 8.20
N LEU A 370 -4.24 30.85 8.37
CA LEU A 370 -2.90 30.67 7.81
C LEU A 370 -2.19 29.49 8.49
N ASN A 371 -1.48 28.63 7.75
CA ASN A 371 -0.64 27.63 8.41
C ASN A 371 0.59 28.26 9.08
N GLY A 372 1.10 27.60 10.11
CA GLY A 372 2.40 27.90 10.71
C GLY A 372 3.33 26.68 10.68
N ILE A 373 4.59 26.90 11.05
CA ILE A 373 5.59 25.83 11.19
C ILE A 373 5.83 25.50 12.67
N ASP A 374 6.31 24.28 12.92
CA ASP A 374 6.80 23.88 14.24
C ASP A 374 8.24 24.39 14.42
N PRO A 375 8.48 25.34 15.35
CA PRO A 375 9.80 25.93 15.54
C PRO A 375 10.80 24.98 16.19
N ASP A 376 10.35 23.89 16.83
CA ASP A 376 11.23 22.90 17.46
C ASP A 376 11.79 21.92 16.40
N ILE A 377 11.02 21.67 15.34
CA ILE A 377 11.48 20.89 14.18
C ILE A 377 12.40 21.73 13.29
N TRP A 378 12.03 22.99 13.05
CA TRP A 378 12.75 23.91 12.16
C TRP A 378 13.59 24.91 12.97
N ASP A 379 14.63 24.40 13.61
CA ASP A 379 15.50 25.19 14.49
C ASP A 379 16.99 25.14 14.05
N PRO A 380 17.51 26.17 13.37
CA PRO A 380 18.93 26.21 13.00
C PRO A 380 19.89 26.22 14.19
N TYR A 381 19.42 26.55 15.41
CA TYR A 381 20.28 26.48 16.58
C TYR A 381 20.52 25.04 17.07
N ASN A 382 19.55 24.13 16.87
CA ASN A 382 19.62 22.73 17.30
C ASN A 382 19.65 21.72 16.13
N ASP A 383 19.72 22.19 14.88
CA ASP A 383 19.75 21.34 13.69
C ASP A 383 21.11 20.64 13.51
N ASN A 384 21.12 19.30 13.62
CA ASN A 384 22.32 18.49 13.47
C ASN A 384 22.72 18.24 12.00
N PHE A 385 21.92 18.67 11.03
CA PHE A 385 22.20 18.49 9.59
C PHE A 385 22.99 19.63 8.98
N ILE A 386 23.11 20.77 9.67
CA ILE A 386 23.92 21.91 9.25
C ILE A 386 25.30 21.90 9.92
N PRO A 387 26.35 22.36 9.22
CA PRO A 387 27.74 22.25 9.70
C PRO A 387 28.07 23.18 10.87
N VAL A 388 27.30 24.28 11.00
CA VAL A 388 27.44 25.29 12.05
C VAL A 388 26.04 25.67 12.46
N ASN A 389 25.70 25.50 13.73
CA ASN A 389 24.44 25.97 14.29
C ASN A 389 24.44 27.50 14.41
N TYR A 390 23.31 28.14 14.13
CA TYR A 390 23.22 29.59 14.13
C TYR A 390 21.85 30.13 14.55
N THR A 391 21.86 31.39 15.01
CA THR A 391 20.69 32.22 15.30
C THR A 391 20.67 33.42 14.36
N SER A 392 19.72 34.35 14.56
CA SER A 392 19.68 35.60 13.81
C SER A 392 20.94 36.46 14.01
N GLU A 393 21.68 36.28 15.11
CA GLU A 393 22.88 37.06 15.44
C GLU A 393 24.12 36.64 14.65
N ASN A 394 24.26 35.36 14.29
CA ASN A 394 25.40 34.83 13.51
C ASN A 394 24.97 34.16 12.19
N VAL A 395 23.79 34.52 11.68
CA VAL A 395 23.20 33.95 10.45
C VAL A 395 24.15 34.01 9.25
N VAL A 396 24.94 35.08 9.10
CA VAL A 396 25.85 35.25 7.96
C VAL A 396 26.93 34.15 7.95
N GLU A 397 27.49 33.85 9.11
CA GLU A 397 28.53 32.83 9.28
C GLU A 397 27.95 31.43 9.10
N GLY A 398 26.80 31.16 9.74
CA GLY A 398 26.09 29.90 9.65
C GLY A 398 25.67 29.56 8.22
N LYS A 399 25.05 30.51 7.51
CA LYS A 399 24.65 30.34 6.11
C LYS A 399 25.84 30.15 5.18
N LYS A 400 26.94 30.87 5.39
CA LYS A 400 28.16 30.69 4.60
C LYS A 400 28.70 29.27 4.76
N ALA A 401 28.76 28.75 6.00
CA ALA A 401 29.20 27.39 6.26
C ALA A 401 28.27 26.35 5.63
N ALA A 402 26.96 26.54 5.74
CA ALA A 402 25.94 25.67 5.13
C ALA A 402 26.08 25.63 3.59
N LYS A 403 26.24 26.79 2.96
CA LYS A 403 26.43 26.93 1.50
C LYS A 403 27.68 26.21 1.01
N VAL A 404 28.83 26.42 1.66
CA VAL A 404 30.10 25.76 1.30
C VAL A 404 29.94 24.24 1.40
N THR A 405 29.44 23.75 2.54
CA THR A 405 29.21 22.31 2.76
C THR A 405 28.28 21.71 1.72
N LEU A 406 27.23 22.44 1.36
CA LEU A 406 26.28 21.99 0.35
C LEU A 406 26.91 21.94 -1.04
N GLN A 407 27.61 23.00 -1.44
CA GLN A 407 28.32 23.03 -2.73
C GLN A 407 29.29 21.82 -2.81
N GLN A 408 29.97 21.46 -1.71
CA GLN A 408 30.88 20.31 -1.66
C GLN A 408 30.13 18.98 -1.86
N LYS A 409 29.04 18.76 -1.11
CA LYS A 409 28.23 17.54 -1.18
C LYS A 409 27.69 17.27 -2.60
N LEU A 410 27.52 18.31 -3.39
CA LEU A 410 26.92 18.25 -4.72
C LEU A 410 27.91 18.39 -5.87
N GLY A 411 29.19 18.61 -5.57
CA GLY A 411 30.21 18.88 -6.57
C GLY A 411 30.00 20.22 -7.31
N LEU A 412 29.33 21.19 -6.70
CA LEU A 412 29.24 22.56 -7.24
C LEU A 412 30.55 23.32 -7.00
N SER A 413 30.83 24.31 -7.86
CA SER A 413 31.98 25.17 -7.67
C SER A 413 31.91 25.89 -6.33
N GLN A 414 33.02 25.88 -5.59
CA GLN A 414 33.15 26.56 -4.29
C GLN A 414 33.38 28.06 -4.52
N SER A 415 32.37 28.74 -5.08
CA SER A 415 32.40 30.16 -5.40
C SER A 415 31.47 30.96 -4.49
N ASP A 416 31.87 32.20 -4.18
CA ASP A 416 31.02 33.16 -3.48
C ASP A 416 30.06 33.84 -4.47
N GLN A 417 29.08 33.06 -4.93
CA GLN A 417 28.04 33.46 -5.87
C GLN A 417 26.66 33.13 -5.29
N PRO A 418 25.59 33.89 -5.59
CA PRO A 418 24.28 33.64 -5.01
C PRO A 418 23.79 32.23 -5.39
N LEU A 419 23.34 31.47 -4.39
CA LEU A 419 22.71 30.16 -4.59
C LEU A 419 21.18 30.31 -4.47
N VAL A 420 20.43 29.86 -5.47
CA VAL A 420 18.95 29.84 -5.48
C VAL A 420 18.44 28.41 -5.31
N GLY A 421 17.58 28.17 -4.33
CA GLY A 421 17.03 26.86 -4.03
C GLY A 421 15.57 26.69 -4.42
N ILE A 422 15.22 25.48 -4.84
CA ILE A 422 13.85 25.10 -5.21
C ILE A 422 13.57 23.73 -4.60
N ILE A 423 12.56 23.65 -3.72
CA ILE A 423 12.13 22.41 -3.07
C ILE A 423 10.62 22.28 -3.30
N THR A 424 10.23 21.44 -4.25
CA THR A 424 8.83 21.28 -4.63
C THR A 424 8.60 19.97 -5.40
N ARG A 425 7.33 19.57 -5.52
CA ARG A 425 6.92 18.49 -6.42
C ARG A 425 7.00 18.96 -7.86
N LEU A 426 7.36 18.07 -8.79
CA LEU A 426 7.39 18.37 -10.22
C LEU A 426 5.99 18.21 -10.84
N THR A 427 5.09 19.16 -10.54
CA THR A 427 3.74 19.24 -11.15
C THR A 427 3.52 20.60 -11.79
N VAL A 428 2.61 20.68 -12.77
CA VAL A 428 2.30 21.94 -13.48
C VAL A 428 1.88 23.06 -12.51
N GLN A 429 1.12 22.74 -11.46
CA GLN A 429 0.73 23.67 -10.38
C GLN A 429 1.92 24.40 -9.76
N LYS A 430 3.08 23.74 -9.68
CA LYS A 430 4.31 24.28 -9.10
C LYS A 430 5.12 25.15 -10.07
N GLY A 431 4.56 25.42 -11.27
CA GLY A 431 5.18 26.32 -12.24
C GLY A 431 6.46 25.76 -12.83
N ILE A 432 6.48 24.50 -13.28
CA ILE A 432 7.69 23.85 -13.82
C ILE A 432 8.34 24.67 -14.94
N HIS A 433 7.53 25.31 -15.81
CA HIS A 433 8.06 26.17 -16.88
C HIS A 433 8.78 27.39 -16.32
N LEU A 434 8.28 27.97 -15.24
CA LEU A 434 8.91 29.07 -14.51
C LEU A 434 10.17 28.61 -13.78
N ILE A 435 10.16 27.41 -13.18
CA ILE A 435 11.35 26.80 -12.57
C ILE A 435 12.44 26.61 -13.63
N LYS A 436 12.10 26.03 -14.78
CA LYS A 436 13.04 25.85 -15.89
C LYS A 436 13.64 27.19 -16.34
N HIS A 437 12.79 28.22 -16.50
CA HIS A 437 13.23 29.56 -16.87
C HIS A 437 14.16 30.17 -15.81
N ALA A 438 13.76 30.12 -14.54
CA ALA A 438 14.55 30.60 -13.41
C ALA A 438 15.92 29.93 -13.32
N ILE A 439 16.03 28.66 -13.73
CA ILE A 439 17.31 27.96 -13.78
C ILE A 439 18.29 28.66 -14.72
N TRP A 440 17.87 28.88 -15.96
CA TRP A 440 18.68 29.58 -16.94
C TRP A 440 18.98 31.00 -16.49
N ARG A 441 17.96 31.70 -15.99
CA ARG A 441 18.13 33.09 -15.55
C ARG A 441 19.13 33.25 -14.42
N THR A 442 19.11 32.33 -13.46
CA THR A 442 20.06 32.37 -12.33
C THR A 442 21.49 32.16 -12.82
N ILE A 443 21.70 31.24 -13.76
CA ILE A 443 23.02 30.98 -14.35
C ILE A 443 23.51 32.19 -15.16
N GLU A 444 22.63 32.80 -15.98
CA GLU A 444 22.93 34.03 -16.73
C GLU A 444 23.35 35.19 -15.83
N ARG A 445 22.81 35.24 -14.61
CA ARG A 445 23.13 36.24 -13.58
C ARG A 445 24.33 35.84 -12.71
N HIS A 446 25.12 34.86 -13.14
CA HIS A 446 26.30 34.33 -12.43
C HIS A 446 25.98 33.78 -11.04
N GLY A 447 24.79 33.18 -10.87
CA GLY A 447 24.40 32.43 -9.68
C GLY A 447 24.47 30.91 -9.88
N GLN A 448 24.22 30.18 -8.80
CA GLN A 448 24.11 28.73 -8.74
C GLN A 448 22.70 28.31 -8.29
N ILE A 449 22.32 27.05 -8.51
CA ILE A 449 21.01 26.53 -8.09
C ILE A 449 21.10 25.26 -7.27
N TYR A 450 20.54 25.28 -6.05
CA TYR A 450 20.25 24.09 -5.24
C TYR A 450 19.51 24.39 -3.91
N ALA A 451 18.94 23.34 -3.29
CA ALA A 451 18.19 23.23 -2.03
C ALA A 451 18.86 23.67 -0.69
N GLY A 452 19.84 24.56 -0.65
CA GLY A 452 20.34 25.16 0.62
C GLY A 452 20.98 26.52 0.38
N SER A 453 20.17 27.58 0.45
CA SER A 453 20.33 28.69 -0.47
C SER A 453 20.33 30.08 0.17
N ASP A 454 20.83 31.04 -0.60
CA ASP A 454 20.66 32.47 -0.32
C ASP A 454 19.19 32.85 -0.53
N PHE A 455 18.59 32.36 -1.62
CA PHE A 455 17.19 32.57 -1.99
C PHE A 455 16.42 31.26 -2.10
N ILE A 456 15.14 31.24 -1.74
CA ILE A 456 14.24 30.11 -2.03
C ILE A 456 13.17 30.59 -3.01
N LEU A 457 13.15 30.01 -4.20
CA LEU A 457 12.20 30.34 -5.24
C LEU A 457 10.96 29.43 -5.14
N VAL A 458 9.78 30.05 -5.02
CA VAL A 458 8.47 29.38 -5.00
C VAL A 458 7.57 29.99 -6.07
N PRO A 459 7.70 29.57 -7.35
CA PRO A 459 7.01 30.20 -8.48
C PRO A 459 5.64 29.54 -8.75
N SER A 460 5.02 28.94 -7.72
CA SER A 460 3.79 28.17 -7.84
C SER A 460 2.67 28.98 -8.50
N LEU A 461 2.01 28.38 -9.48
CA LEU A 461 0.81 28.96 -10.11
C LEU A 461 -0.36 28.99 -9.12
N PHE A 462 -0.38 27.99 -8.23
CA PHE A 462 -1.39 27.79 -7.22
C PHE A 462 -0.73 27.27 -5.95
N GLU A 463 -0.91 28.00 -4.84
CA GLU A 463 -0.32 27.64 -3.55
C GLU A 463 -1.28 28.03 -2.40
N PRO A 464 -2.21 27.15 -1.99
CA PRO A 464 -3.17 27.42 -0.92
C PRO A 464 -2.54 28.01 0.34
N CYS A 465 -1.37 27.49 0.72
CA CYS A 465 -0.53 28.10 1.75
C CYS A 465 0.93 28.20 1.33
N GLY A 466 1.59 27.04 1.16
CA GLY A 466 3.04 26.93 1.07
C GLY A 466 3.67 26.98 2.46
N LEU A 467 4.53 26.01 2.79
CA LEU A 467 5.34 26.00 4.02
C LEU A 467 6.81 26.29 3.73
N THR A 468 7.25 26.04 2.49
CA THR A 468 8.64 26.16 2.07
C THR A 468 9.20 27.56 2.31
N GLN A 469 8.41 28.61 2.09
CA GLN A 469 8.82 29.99 2.34
C GLN A 469 8.95 30.32 3.84
N LEU A 470 8.11 29.73 4.69
CA LEU A 470 8.19 29.91 6.14
C LEU A 470 9.46 29.26 6.70
N ILE A 471 9.75 28.03 6.24
CA ILE A 471 10.98 27.31 6.57
C ILE A 471 12.19 28.08 6.04
N ALA A 472 12.12 28.61 4.82
CA ALA A 472 13.19 29.41 4.24
C ALA A 472 13.53 30.62 5.12
N MET A 473 12.52 31.41 5.51
CA MET A 473 12.70 32.56 6.39
C MET A 473 13.28 32.16 7.74
N ARG A 474 12.83 31.04 8.31
CA ARG A 474 13.35 30.50 9.57
C ARG A 474 14.86 30.17 9.52
N TYR A 475 15.37 29.77 8.35
CA TYR A 475 16.79 29.50 8.12
C TYR A 475 17.55 30.72 7.52
N GLY A 476 16.91 31.88 7.41
CA GLY A 476 17.51 33.10 6.86
C GLY A 476 17.66 33.10 5.34
N ALA A 477 17.00 32.19 4.62
CA ALA A 477 16.92 32.19 3.16
C ALA A 477 15.78 33.09 2.69
N ILE A 478 16.08 34.00 1.75
CA ILE A 478 15.13 35.03 1.33
C ILE A 478 14.15 34.45 0.32
N PRO A 479 12.84 34.46 0.59
CA PRO A 479 11.85 33.92 -0.33
C PRO A 479 11.69 34.82 -1.56
N VAL A 480 11.64 34.19 -2.74
CA VAL A 480 11.25 34.80 -4.01
C VAL A 480 10.00 34.08 -4.48
N VAL A 481 8.84 34.74 -4.48
CA VAL A 481 7.55 34.04 -4.63
C VAL A 481 6.63 34.67 -5.66
N ARG A 482 5.77 33.84 -6.25
CA ARG A 482 4.60 34.36 -6.97
C ARG A 482 3.53 34.79 -5.97
N ARG A 483 2.86 35.92 -6.22
CA ARG A 483 1.73 36.41 -5.39
C ARG A 483 0.49 35.54 -5.59
N THR A 484 0.30 34.52 -4.76
CA THR A 484 -0.90 33.65 -4.74
C THR A 484 -1.08 32.99 -3.36
N GLY A 485 -2.33 32.78 -2.94
CA GLY A 485 -2.67 32.09 -1.69
C GLY A 485 -1.81 32.49 -0.49
N GLY A 486 -1.30 31.52 0.27
CA GLY A 486 -0.52 31.83 1.48
C GLY A 486 0.86 32.43 1.21
N LEU A 487 1.40 32.35 -0.01
CA LEU A 487 2.63 33.06 -0.37
C LEU A 487 2.41 34.57 -0.32
N TYR A 488 1.25 35.03 -0.80
CA TYR A 488 0.87 36.44 -0.67
C TYR A 488 0.70 36.81 0.79
N ASP A 489 0.05 35.98 1.60
CA ASP A 489 -0.20 36.28 3.02
C ASP A 489 1.08 36.33 3.88
N THR A 490 2.17 35.68 3.45
CA THR A 490 3.39 35.49 4.26
C THR A 490 4.61 36.27 3.75
N VAL A 491 4.69 36.56 2.45
CA VAL A 491 5.83 37.28 1.86
C VAL A 491 5.42 38.70 1.49
N PHE A 492 6.07 39.67 2.13
CA PHE A 492 5.93 41.10 1.90
C PHE A 492 7.11 41.59 1.05
N ASP A 493 6.79 42.05 -0.16
CA ASP A 493 7.76 42.58 -1.09
C ASP A 493 8.52 43.79 -0.53
N VAL A 494 9.86 43.73 -0.59
CA VAL A 494 10.75 44.77 -0.05
C VAL A 494 10.54 46.16 -0.64
N ASP A 495 10.06 46.25 -1.88
CA ASP A 495 9.87 47.53 -2.57
C ASP A 495 8.42 48.01 -2.46
N ASN A 496 7.45 47.09 -2.50
CA ASN A 496 6.06 47.42 -2.75
C ASN A 496 5.09 47.19 -1.58
N ASP A 497 5.48 46.46 -0.53
CA ASP A 497 4.54 46.03 0.52
C ASP A 497 4.86 46.61 1.92
N LYS A 498 5.55 47.76 2.01
CA LYS A 498 5.89 48.39 3.31
C LYS A 498 4.66 48.65 4.18
N ASP A 499 3.62 49.25 3.60
CA ASP A 499 2.38 49.55 4.33
C ASP A 499 1.65 48.26 4.73
N ARG A 500 1.65 47.25 3.84
CA ARG A 500 1.01 45.95 4.09
C ARG A 500 1.68 45.19 5.23
N ALA A 501 3.01 45.23 5.29
CA ALA A 501 3.78 44.65 6.38
C ALA A 501 3.52 45.40 7.69
N GLN A 502 3.54 46.74 7.66
CA GLN A 502 3.33 47.58 8.83
C GLN A 502 1.96 47.38 9.48
N ILE A 503 0.89 47.20 8.69
CA ILE A 503 -0.46 46.87 9.20
C ILE A 503 -0.45 45.58 10.02
N GLN A 504 0.44 44.63 9.71
CA GLN A 504 0.59 43.38 10.44
C GLN A 504 1.64 43.44 11.56
N GLY A 505 2.22 44.61 11.81
CA GLY A 505 3.31 44.78 12.78
C GLY A 505 4.63 44.15 12.31
N LEU A 506 4.82 44.00 11.00
CA LEU A 506 5.97 43.35 10.38
C LEU A 506 6.74 44.33 9.50
N GLU A 507 7.96 43.93 9.15
CA GLU A 507 8.76 44.56 8.09
C GLU A 507 8.78 43.69 6.82
N PRO A 508 9.05 44.27 5.63
CA PRO A 508 9.20 43.50 4.41
C PRO A 508 10.30 42.43 4.48
N ASN A 509 10.02 41.26 3.89
CA ASN A 509 10.77 40.03 4.15
C ASN A 509 11.13 39.22 2.89
N GLY A 510 10.79 39.68 1.69
CA GLY A 510 11.15 38.95 0.47
C GLY A 510 10.87 39.67 -0.83
N PHE A 511 10.98 38.93 -1.93
CA PHE A 511 10.72 39.44 -3.27
C PHE A 511 9.51 38.71 -3.85
N SER A 512 8.62 39.45 -4.50
CA SER A 512 7.45 38.88 -5.13
C SER A 512 7.27 39.32 -6.59
N PHE A 513 6.50 38.55 -7.34
CA PHE A 513 6.09 38.89 -8.69
C PHE A 513 4.64 38.47 -8.97
N GLU A 514 4.08 39.10 -10.00
CA GLU A 514 2.79 38.77 -10.58
C GLU A 514 2.95 38.13 -11.97
N GLY A 515 1.89 37.54 -12.50
CA GLY A 515 1.92 36.84 -13.78
C GLY A 515 2.41 35.39 -13.67
N ALA A 516 2.16 34.61 -14.71
CA ALA A 516 2.56 33.21 -14.83
C ALA A 516 3.55 33.00 -15.98
N ASP A 517 4.32 34.04 -16.27
CA ASP A 517 5.26 34.17 -17.38
C ASP A 517 6.69 34.45 -16.90
N SER A 518 7.63 34.29 -17.82
CA SER A 518 9.06 34.50 -17.57
C SER A 518 9.40 35.92 -17.13
N SER A 519 8.68 36.94 -17.62
CA SER A 519 8.99 38.35 -17.32
C SER A 519 8.75 38.66 -15.85
N GLY A 520 7.69 38.11 -15.26
CA GLY A 520 7.41 38.23 -13.83
C GLY A 520 8.52 37.61 -12.98
N VAL A 521 8.97 36.41 -13.32
CA VAL A 521 10.07 35.72 -12.62
C VAL A 521 11.38 36.50 -12.76
N ASP A 522 11.69 36.98 -13.96
CA ASP A 522 12.88 37.79 -14.22
C ASP A 522 12.86 39.07 -13.40
N TYR A 523 11.70 39.74 -13.31
CA TYR A 523 11.54 40.94 -12.49
C TYR A 523 11.93 40.69 -11.03
N ALA A 524 11.42 39.63 -10.39
CA ALA A 524 11.76 39.35 -9.00
C ALA A 524 13.19 38.83 -8.82
N LEU A 525 13.66 37.89 -9.65
CA LEU A 525 15.02 37.35 -9.55
C LEU A 525 16.09 38.40 -9.80
N ASN A 526 15.85 39.31 -10.76
CA ASN A 526 16.80 40.37 -11.05
C ASN A 526 16.98 41.30 -9.84
N ARG A 527 15.89 41.70 -9.17
CA ARG A 527 15.95 42.52 -7.94
C ARG A 527 16.64 41.78 -6.80
N ALA A 528 16.26 40.53 -6.58
CA ALA A 528 16.83 39.68 -5.53
C ALA A 528 18.35 39.52 -5.70
N ILE A 529 18.80 39.13 -6.89
CA ILE A 529 20.23 38.91 -7.17
C ILE A 529 21.02 40.23 -7.16
N SER A 530 20.45 41.33 -7.67
CA SER A 530 21.09 42.64 -7.56
C SER A 530 21.25 43.07 -6.11
N ALA A 531 20.25 42.85 -5.25
CA ALA A 531 20.38 43.16 -3.82
C ALA A 531 21.50 42.34 -3.14
N TRP A 532 21.74 41.10 -3.57
CA TRP A 532 22.84 40.28 -3.06
C TRP A 532 24.22 40.82 -3.47
N TYR A 533 24.40 41.22 -4.74
CA TYR A 533 25.67 41.73 -5.26
C TYR A 533 25.94 43.18 -4.83
N ASP A 534 24.95 44.06 -5.02
CA ASP A 534 25.11 45.52 -4.92
C ASP A 534 24.79 46.03 -3.51
N GLY A 535 24.01 45.28 -2.73
CA GLY A 535 23.46 45.69 -1.42
C GLY A 535 23.75 44.69 -0.30
N ARG A 536 24.94 44.10 -0.27
CA ARG A 536 25.24 42.91 0.56
C ARG A 536 25.01 43.10 2.07
N GLU A 537 25.38 44.25 2.63
CA GLU A 537 25.10 44.56 4.05
C GLU A 537 23.60 44.63 4.34
N TRP A 538 22.84 45.27 3.45
CA TRP A 538 21.40 45.31 3.54
C TRP A 538 20.78 43.91 3.39
N PHE A 539 21.30 43.09 2.46
CA PHE A 539 20.86 41.71 2.28
C PHE A 539 21.08 40.87 3.56
N TYR A 540 22.21 41.04 4.25
CA TYR A 540 22.46 40.39 5.53
C TYR A 540 21.49 40.86 6.63
N SER A 541 21.17 42.16 6.68
CA SER A 541 20.14 42.66 7.59
C SER A 541 18.76 42.05 7.30
N LEU A 542 18.45 41.80 6.02
CA LEU A 542 17.23 41.12 5.60
C LEU A 542 17.23 39.66 6.07
N CYS A 543 18.35 38.93 5.94
CA CYS A 543 18.49 37.57 6.47
C CYS A 543 18.23 37.50 7.98
N LYS A 544 18.77 38.46 8.75
CA LYS A 544 18.51 38.56 10.19
C LYS A 544 17.02 38.81 10.47
N ARG A 545 16.43 39.80 9.81
CA ARG A 545 15.02 40.17 9.97
C ARG A 545 14.08 39.00 9.72
N VAL A 546 14.27 38.23 8.65
CA VAL A 546 13.33 37.15 8.31
C VAL A 546 13.36 36.00 9.33
N MET A 547 14.50 35.77 10.01
CA MET A 547 14.61 34.77 11.07
C MET A 547 13.91 35.21 12.37
N GLU A 548 13.80 36.52 12.59
CA GLU A 548 13.19 37.11 13.79
C GLU A 548 11.66 37.22 13.68
N GLN A 549 11.10 37.08 12.47
CA GLN A 549 9.66 37.05 12.29
C GLN A 549 9.08 35.72 12.76
N ASP A 550 8.02 35.79 13.58
CA ASP A 550 7.32 34.61 14.08
C ASP A 550 6.31 34.09 13.05
N TRP A 551 6.69 32.98 12.42
CA TRP A 551 5.85 32.19 11.50
C TRP A 551 5.46 30.83 12.09
N SER A 552 5.57 30.68 13.42
CA SER A 552 5.17 29.46 14.10
C SER A 552 3.65 29.27 14.08
N TRP A 553 3.22 28.05 14.39
CA TRP A 553 1.80 27.76 14.58
C TRP A 553 1.14 28.43 15.80
N ASN A 554 1.89 29.20 16.60
CA ASN A 554 1.35 29.81 17.83
C ASN A 554 0.18 30.75 17.54
N ARG A 555 0.30 31.56 16.49
CA ARG A 555 -0.76 32.50 16.08
C ARG A 555 -1.94 31.76 15.42
N PRO A 556 -1.76 30.91 14.39
CA PRO A 556 -2.84 30.10 13.83
C PRO A 556 -3.57 29.21 14.83
N ALA A 557 -2.87 28.69 15.84
CA ALA A 557 -3.49 27.84 16.87
C ALA A 557 -4.60 28.58 17.62
N MET A 558 -4.44 29.88 17.88
CA MET A 558 -5.47 30.70 18.49
C MET A 558 -6.71 30.83 17.58
N ASP A 559 -6.51 31.05 16.28
CA ASP A 559 -7.59 31.11 15.30
C ASP A 559 -8.34 29.77 15.22
N TYR A 560 -7.63 28.65 15.28
CA TYR A 560 -8.23 27.31 15.33
C TYR A 560 -9.04 27.10 16.62
N ILE A 561 -8.55 27.56 17.77
CA ILE A 561 -9.29 27.51 19.04
C ILE A 561 -10.59 28.32 18.93
N GLU A 562 -10.54 29.52 18.35
CA GLU A 562 -11.74 30.32 18.10
C GLU A 562 -12.73 29.62 17.15
N LEU A 563 -12.23 28.99 16.10
CA LEU A 563 -13.03 28.18 15.17
C LEU A 563 -13.73 27.01 15.90
N TYR A 564 -13.02 26.33 16.82
CA TYR A 564 -13.59 25.25 17.62
C TYR A 564 -14.66 25.75 18.59
N TYR A 565 -14.44 26.90 19.23
CA TYR A 565 -15.47 27.53 20.06
C TYR A 565 -16.69 27.94 19.22
N ALA A 566 -16.48 28.47 18.02
CA ALA A 566 -17.56 28.82 17.10
C ALA A 566 -18.37 27.57 16.69
N ALA A 567 -17.72 26.45 16.41
CA ALA A 567 -18.39 25.19 16.07
C ALA A 567 -19.25 24.63 17.21
N LYS A 568 -18.91 24.93 18.47
CA LYS A 568 -19.65 24.49 19.66
C LYS A 568 -20.85 25.36 20.04
N LYS A 569 -20.93 26.59 19.53
CA LYS A 569 -22.09 27.48 19.73
C LYS A 569 -23.27 26.95 18.93
#